data_AF-A0A3L7T4P0-F1
#
_entry.id   AF-A0A3L7T4P0-F1
#
_cell.length_a   1.000
_cell.length_b   1.000
_cell.length_c   1.000
_cell.angle_alpha   90.00
_cell.angle_beta   90.00
_cell.angle_gamma   90.00
#
_symmetry.space_group_name_H-M   'P 1'
#
loop_
_entity.id
_entity.type
_entity.pdbx_description
1 polymer ?
#
loop_
_entity_poly.entity_id
_entity_poly.type
_entity_poly.pdbx_seq_one_letter_code
_entity_poly.pdbx_strand_id
1 'polypeptide(L)'
;MIRSAQPSYEGVCRGALLLLLCGTLIAGVLIPATEVDLHLPGTQIGDMTTGTLLTSDNRMDCHGLTQNGVDPYSTWSGSLMAHAGRDPLFKAQMVTANQDVAIAV
;
A
#
# COMPACT_ATOMS: atom_id res chain seq x y z
N MET A 1 -52.70 37.63 13.74
CA MET A 1 -51.27 37.26 13.89
C MET A 1 -51.16 35.76 13.68
N ILE A 2 -50.73 35.30 12.49
CA ILE A 2 -50.55 33.88 12.18
C ILE A 2 -49.04 33.62 12.18
N ARG A 3 -48.53 32.87 13.18
CA ARG A 3 -47.17 32.31 13.14
C ARG A 3 -47.23 31.06 12.25
N SER A 4 -46.66 31.13 11.06
CA SER A 4 -46.40 29.95 10.25
C SER A 4 -45.35 29.10 10.96
N ALA A 5 -45.69 27.85 11.30
CA ALA A 5 -44.76 26.87 11.83
C ALA A 5 -43.70 26.59 10.73
N GLN A 6 -42.49 27.11 10.91
CA GLN A 6 -41.38 26.79 10.02
C GLN A 6 -40.85 25.40 10.41
N PRO A 7 -40.73 24.44 9.46
CA PRO A 7 -40.18 23.13 9.75
C PRO A 7 -38.74 23.27 10.26
N SER A 8 -38.41 22.56 11.33
CA SER A 8 -37.08 22.59 11.94
C SER A 8 -36.04 22.01 10.98
N TYR A 9 -35.33 22.90 10.29
CA TYR A 9 -34.25 22.60 9.34
C TYR A 9 -33.16 21.69 9.91
N GLU A 10 -33.00 21.67 11.24
CA GLU A 10 -32.04 20.80 11.94
C GLU A 10 -32.29 19.30 11.70
N GLY A 11 -33.55 18.88 11.64
CA GLY A 11 -33.92 17.48 11.37
C GLY A 11 -33.61 17.06 9.93
N VAL A 12 -33.82 17.97 8.98
CA VAL A 12 -33.55 17.76 7.55
C VAL A 12 -32.05 17.64 7.31
N CYS A 13 -31.25 18.54 7.90
CA CYS A 13 -29.79 18.51 7.77
C CYS A 13 -29.18 17.24 8.38
N ARG A 14 -29.68 16.78 9.54
CA ARG A 14 -29.22 15.54 10.19
C ARG A 14 -29.59 14.28 9.41
N GLY A 15 -30.82 14.22 8.88
CA GLY A 15 -31.26 13.11 8.03
C GLY A 15 -30.45 13.02 6.74
N ALA A 16 -30.19 14.16 6.09
CA ALA A 16 -29.35 14.23 4.91
C ALA A 16 -27.91 13.77 5.18
N LEU A 17 -27.33 14.18 6.31
CA LEU A 17 -25.97 13.77 6.69
C LEU A 17 -25.86 12.25 6.92
N LEU A 18 -26.84 11.66 7.61
CA LEU A 18 -26.88 10.20 7.85
C LEU A 18 -27.05 9.40 6.56
N LEU A 19 -27.89 9.88 5.64
CA LEU A 19 -28.09 9.23 4.33
C LEU A 19 -26.84 9.31 3.45
N LEU A 20 -26.11 10.44 3.49
CA LEU A 20 -24.83 10.58 2.79
C LEU A 20 -23.75 9.68 3.39
N LEU A 21 -23.68 9.55 4.72
CA LEU A 21 -22.74 8.64 5.37
C LEU A 21 -23.05 7.17 5.05
N CYS A 22 -24.32 6.74 5.14
CA CYS A 22 -24.70 5.39 4.75
C CYS A 22 -24.48 5.14 3.25
N GLY A 23 -24.77 6.12 2.40
CA GLY A 23 -24.55 6.02 0.95
C GLY A 23 -23.08 5.81 0.60
N THR A 24 -22.15 6.50 1.29
CA THR A 24 -20.70 6.32 1.07
C THR A 24 -20.18 4.97 1.59
N LEU A 25 -20.72 4.48 2.71
CA LEU A 25 -20.41 3.14 3.22
C LEU A 25 -20.89 2.01 2.29
N ILE A 26 -22.00 2.21 1.59
CA ILE A 26 -22.58 1.22 0.67
C ILE A 26 -21.95 1.30 -0.74
N ALA A 27 -21.62 2.52 -1.21
CA ALA A 27 -21.05 2.75 -2.53
C ALA A 27 -19.52 2.52 -2.60
N GLY A 28 -18.85 2.34 -1.45
CA GLY A 28 -17.49 1.85 -1.37
C GLY A 28 -17.43 0.38 -1.80
N VAL A 29 -17.63 0.11 -3.09
CA VAL A 29 -17.34 -1.21 -3.67
C VAL A 29 -15.86 -1.48 -3.45
N LEU A 30 -15.56 -2.35 -2.50
CA LEU A 30 -14.28 -3.04 -2.44
C LEU A 30 -14.23 -3.92 -3.69
N ILE A 31 -13.44 -3.52 -4.70
CA ILE A 31 -13.04 -4.47 -5.74
C ILE A 31 -12.14 -5.47 -5.01
N PRO A 32 -12.55 -6.75 -4.87
CA PRO A 32 -11.75 -7.72 -4.17
C PRO A 32 -10.45 -7.90 -4.93
N ALA A 33 -9.33 -7.44 -4.37
CA ALA A 33 -8.01 -7.73 -4.91
C ALA A 33 -7.73 -9.21 -4.66
N THR A 34 -7.37 -9.94 -5.70
CA THR A 34 -6.96 -11.35 -5.61
C THR A 34 -5.45 -11.47 -5.73
N GLU A 35 -4.89 -12.64 -5.41
CA GLU A 35 -3.46 -12.91 -5.60
C GLU A 35 -3.01 -12.72 -7.06
N VAL A 36 -3.89 -12.99 -8.03
CA VAL A 36 -3.59 -12.79 -9.46
C VAL A 36 -3.40 -11.32 -9.80
N ASP A 37 -4.15 -10.42 -9.13
CA ASP A 37 -4.04 -8.98 -9.35
C ASP A 37 -2.72 -8.41 -8.78
N LEU A 38 -2.06 -9.15 -7.90
CA LEU A 38 -0.75 -8.82 -7.33
C LEU A 38 0.42 -9.48 -8.05
N HIS A 39 0.15 -10.24 -9.12
CA HIS A 39 1.18 -10.80 -9.98
C HIS A 39 1.69 -9.74 -10.96
N LEU A 40 2.69 -8.98 -10.51
CA LEU A 40 3.26 -7.85 -11.25
C LEU A 40 4.41 -8.29 -12.17
N PRO A 41 4.71 -7.55 -13.25
CA PRO A 41 5.88 -7.81 -14.06
C PRO A 41 7.17 -7.81 -13.23
N GLY A 42 7.99 -8.86 -13.36
CA GLY A 42 9.25 -9.01 -12.66
C GLY A 42 9.47 -10.43 -12.14
N THR A 43 10.53 -10.63 -11.38
CA THR A 43 10.79 -11.90 -10.68
C THR A 43 9.82 -12.05 -9.51
N GLN A 44 9.13 -13.18 -9.45
CA GLN A 44 8.19 -13.51 -8.39
C GLN A 44 8.77 -14.53 -7.42
N ILE A 45 8.09 -14.70 -6.28
CA ILE A 45 8.46 -15.71 -5.31
C ILE A 45 8.34 -17.08 -5.98
N GLY A 46 9.45 -17.81 -6.06
CA GLY A 46 9.51 -19.14 -6.67
C GLY A 46 10.03 -19.17 -8.12
N ASP A 47 10.18 -18.03 -8.79
CA ASP A 47 10.67 -17.97 -10.17
C ASP A 47 12.18 -18.27 -10.29
N MET A 48 12.93 -18.11 -9.20
CA MET A 48 14.38 -18.31 -9.18
C MET A 48 14.81 -19.28 -8.10
N THR A 49 15.83 -20.08 -8.42
CA THR A 49 16.46 -20.95 -7.42
C THR A 49 17.35 -20.12 -6.51
N THR A 50 17.44 -20.49 -5.23
CA THR A 50 18.25 -19.78 -4.24
C THR A 50 19.73 -19.69 -4.62
N GLY A 51 20.25 -20.67 -5.37
CA GLY A 51 21.63 -20.66 -5.88
C GLY A 51 21.90 -19.66 -7.01
N THR A 52 20.86 -19.06 -7.61
CA THR A 52 21.00 -18.04 -8.66
C THR A 52 21.06 -16.62 -8.09
N LEU A 53 20.69 -16.44 -6.81
CA LEU A 53 20.68 -15.14 -6.15
C LEU A 53 22.08 -14.82 -5.62
N LEU A 54 22.66 -13.73 -6.11
CA LEU A 54 23.93 -13.19 -5.61
C LEU A 54 23.66 -12.20 -4.47
N THR A 55 24.64 -12.04 -3.58
CA THR A 55 24.57 -11.02 -2.53
C THR A 55 24.58 -9.62 -3.13
N SER A 56 23.98 -8.66 -2.42
CA SER A 56 23.95 -7.26 -2.85
C SER A 56 25.34 -6.67 -3.04
N ASP A 57 26.31 -7.10 -2.25
CA ASP A 57 27.69 -6.61 -2.25
C ASP A 57 28.38 -6.87 -3.59
N ASN A 58 27.97 -7.93 -4.32
CA ASN A 58 28.43 -8.21 -5.68
C ASN A 58 28.12 -7.07 -6.67
N ARG A 59 27.20 -6.16 -6.34
CA ARG A 59 26.87 -5.01 -7.18
C ARG A 59 27.73 -3.77 -6.91
N MET A 60 28.50 -3.76 -5.81
CA MET A 60 29.43 -2.65 -5.51
C MET A 60 30.50 -2.49 -6.62
N ASP A 61 30.94 -3.58 -7.24
CA ASP A 61 32.01 -3.55 -8.26
C ASP A 61 31.65 -2.77 -9.52
N CYS A 62 30.36 -2.70 -9.87
CA CYS A 62 29.89 -1.96 -11.06
C CYS A 62 29.08 -0.71 -10.72
N HIS A 63 28.44 -0.67 -9.55
CA HIS A 63 27.53 0.39 -9.14
C HIS A 63 27.96 1.13 -7.88
N GLY A 64 29.20 0.93 -7.41
CA GLY A 64 29.83 1.60 -6.29
C GLY A 64 30.99 2.52 -6.69
N LEU A 65 31.50 3.31 -5.73
CA LEU A 65 32.77 4.04 -5.81
C LEU A 65 32.90 4.98 -7.03
N THR A 66 31.80 5.58 -7.47
CA THR A 66 31.81 6.48 -8.63
C THR A 66 32.57 7.78 -8.31
N GLN A 67 33.29 8.32 -9.29
CA GLN A 67 34.18 9.50 -9.09
C GLN A 67 33.45 10.77 -8.63
N ASN A 68 32.14 10.85 -8.88
CA ASN A 68 31.27 11.95 -8.51
C ASN A 68 30.69 11.85 -7.09
N GLY A 69 31.06 10.82 -6.31
CA GLY A 69 30.71 10.70 -4.89
C GLY A 69 29.23 10.41 -4.60
N VAL A 70 28.42 10.12 -5.63
CA VAL A 70 27.04 9.67 -5.50
C VAL A 70 26.90 8.42 -6.35
N ASP A 71 27.13 7.27 -5.72
CA ASP A 71 26.99 5.97 -6.38
C ASP A 71 25.65 5.30 -6.04
N PRO A 72 25.05 4.56 -6.99
CA PRO A 72 23.79 3.86 -6.75
C PRO A 72 23.87 2.85 -5.59
N TYR A 73 25.01 2.21 -5.38
CA TYR A 73 25.16 1.21 -4.33
C TYR A 73 25.07 1.84 -2.92
N SER A 74 25.79 2.92 -2.66
CA SER A 74 25.81 3.58 -1.35
C SER A 74 24.47 4.20 -1.00
N THR A 75 23.81 4.83 -1.98
CA THR A 75 22.47 5.42 -1.80
C THR A 75 21.40 4.37 -1.56
N TRP A 76 21.44 3.25 -2.28
CA TRP A 76 20.49 2.15 -2.07
C TRP A 76 20.76 1.38 -0.77
N SER A 77 22.02 1.04 -0.48
CA SER A 77 22.38 0.15 0.64
C SER A 77 22.06 0.72 2.01
N GLY A 78 22.09 2.05 2.17
CA GLY A 78 21.66 2.74 3.38
C GLY A 78 20.16 3.08 3.44
N SER A 79 19.39 2.74 2.39
CA SER A 79 17.97 3.07 2.30
C SER A 79 17.09 2.05 3.03
N LEU A 80 15.83 2.45 3.31
CA LEU A 80 14.81 1.54 3.83
C LEU A 80 14.56 0.34 2.90
N MET A 81 14.77 0.50 1.59
CA MET A 81 14.56 -0.57 0.62
C MET A 81 15.56 -1.73 0.81
N ALA A 82 16.85 -1.44 0.99
CA ALA A 82 17.87 -2.46 1.21
C ALA A 82 17.71 -3.18 2.57
N HIS A 83 17.07 -2.53 3.52
CA HIS A 83 16.85 -3.05 4.87
C HIS A 83 15.44 -3.59 5.13
N ALA A 84 14.53 -3.55 4.14
CA ALA A 84 13.13 -3.93 4.30
C ALA A 84 12.92 -5.31 4.94
N GLY A 85 13.70 -6.32 4.55
CA GLY A 85 13.59 -7.67 5.12
C GLY A 85 13.95 -7.79 6.62
N ARG A 86 14.65 -6.79 7.18
CA ARG A 86 15.08 -6.74 8.58
C ARG A 86 14.25 -5.75 9.41
N ASP A 87 13.49 -4.88 8.78
CA ASP A 87 12.71 -3.83 9.45
C ASP A 87 11.36 -4.38 9.99
N PRO A 88 11.11 -4.33 11.31
CA PRO A 88 9.82 -4.70 11.89
C PRO A 88 8.64 -3.86 11.38
N LEU A 89 8.86 -2.57 11.06
CA LEU A 89 7.80 -1.71 10.54
C LEU A 89 7.40 -2.15 9.13
N PHE A 90 8.37 -2.44 8.26
CA PHE A 90 8.10 -3.04 6.94
C PHE A 90 7.27 -4.32 7.06
N LYS A 91 7.64 -5.22 7.99
CA LYS A 91 6.88 -6.46 8.21
C LYS A 91 5.46 -6.20 8.69
N ALA A 92 5.24 -5.26 9.61
CA ALA A 92 3.92 -4.88 10.07
C ALA A 92 3.05 -4.32 8.93
N GLN A 93 3.62 -3.46 8.08
CA GLN A 93 2.93 -2.91 6.91
C GLN A 93 2.59 -4.00 5.89
N MET A 94 3.49 -4.96 5.66
CA MET A 94 3.23 -6.12 4.80
C MET A 94 2.06 -6.97 5.31
N VAL A 95 1.97 -7.19 6.63
CA VAL A 95 0.84 -7.90 7.23
C VAL A 95 -0.48 -7.17 7.02
N THR A 96 -0.50 -5.84 7.14
CA THR A 96 -1.69 -5.04 6.84
C THR A 96 -2.05 -5.14 5.35
N ALA A 97 -1.09 -4.96 4.45
CA ALA A 97 -1.34 -5.05 3.00
C ALA A 97 -1.89 -6.43 2.58
N ASN A 98 -1.40 -7.51 3.21
CA ASN A 98 -1.92 -8.85 2.94
C ASN A 98 -3.38 -9.05 3.41
N GLN A 99 -3.90 -8.23 4.33
CA GLN A 99 -5.32 -8.29 4.74
C GLN A 99 -6.25 -7.67 3.70
N ASP A 100 -5.72 -6.86 2.78
CA ASP A 100 -6.49 -6.25 1.70
C ASP A 100 -6.73 -7.22 0.52
N VAL A 101 -6.08 -8.40 0.54
CA VAL A 101 -6.25 -9.45 -0.44
C VAL A 101 -7.41 -10.35 -0.04
N ALA A 102 -8.42 -10.42 -0.89
CA ALA A 102 -9.52 -11.37 -0.73
C ALA A 102 -8.98 -12.79 -0.89
N ILE A 103 -9.32 -13.68 0.05
CA ILE A 103 -9.18 -15.12 -0.16
C ILE A 103 -10.06 -15.49 -1.36
N ALA A 104 -9.42 -15.99 -2.42
CA ALA A 104 -10.14 -16.60 -3.53
C ALA A 104 -10.89 -17.83 -3.01
N VAL A 105 -12.21 -17.72 -2.91
CA VAL A 105 -13.12 -18.85 -2.65
C VAL A 105 -13.60 -19.41 -3.97
#